data_AF-A0A1G7G1R8-F1
#
_entry.id   AF-A0A1G7G1R8-F1
#
_cell.length_a   1.000
_cell.length_b   1.000
_cell.length_c   1.000
_cell.angle_alpha   90.00
_cell.angle_beta   90.00
_cell.angle_gamma   90.00
#
_symmetry.space_group_name_H-M   'P 1'
#
loop_
_entity.id
_entity.type
_entity.pdbx_description
1 polymer ?
#
loop_
_entity_poly.entity_id
_entity_poly.type
_entity_poly.pdbx_seq_one_letter_code
_entity_poly.pdbx_strand_id
1 'polypeptide(L)'
;MSRSALLKYPVATVRVPTDELTAGEARQAVPPEVPSFTYEPPEGGDLGTLTTEVTSDTDADTLLAQPQEAPGLFTDRVGNFADDETIGAGTTLEVAADPASEAVRIFASDDGATGEVTRWQGPE
;
A
#
# COMPACT_ATOMS: atom_id res chain seq x y z
N MET A 1 45.62 -19.05 22.71
CA MET A 1 45.99 -17.73 22.16
C MET A 1 45.14 -17.47 20.91
N SER A 2 44.68 -16.22 20.73
CA SER A 2 44.05 -15.57 19.55
C SER A 2 42.71 -16.14 19.03
N ARG A 3 41.55 -15.50 19.27
CA ARG A 3 40.95 -14.28 18.65
C ARG A 3 40.77 -14.37 17.12
N SER A 4 39.52 -14.45 16.69
CA SER A 4 38.95 -13.69 15.55
C SER A 4 37.42 -13.70 15.65
N ALA A 5 36.85 -12.52 15.89
CA ALA A 5 35.43 -12.24 15.76
C ALA A 5 35.08 -12.09 14.28
N LEU A 6 33.95 -12.63 13.85
CA LEU A 6 33.28 -12.19 12.64
C LEU A 6 31.78 -12.16 12.92
N LEU A 7 31.27 -10.95 13.14
CA LEU A 7 29.84 -10.65 13.14
C LEU A 7 29.27 -11.09 11.78
N LYS A 8 28.33 -12.04 11.80
CA LYS A 8 27.39 -12.23 10.69
C LYS A 8 26.02 -11.92 11.25
N TYR A 9 25.62 -10.67 11.15
CA TYR A 9 24.23 -10.28 11.27
C TYR A 9 23.42 -11.20 10.34
N PRO A 10 22.40 -11.93 10.82
CA PRO A 10 21.47 -12.56 9.91
C PRO A 10 20.83 -11.44 9.08
N VAL A 11 20.85 -11.60 7.76
CA VAL A 11 20.06 -10.77 6.85
C VAL A 11 18.62 -10.93 7.31
N ALA A 12 18.08 -9.90 7.95
CA ALA A 12 16.66 -9.83 8.25
C ALA A 12 15.96 -9.62 6.90
N THR A 13 15.65 -10.73 6.22
CA THR A 13 14.57 -10.71 5.24
C THR A 13 13.35 -10.29 6.03
N VAL A 14 12.92 -9.04 5.87
CA VAL A 14 11.60 -8.60 6.32
C VAL A 14 10.63 -9.60 5.71
N ARG A 15 10.08 -10.49 6.54
CA ARG A 15 9.05 -11.41 6.08
C ARG A 15 7.89 -10.52 5.71
N VAL A 16 7.43 -10.62 4.47
CA VAL A 16 6.06 -10.24 4.17
C VAL A 16 5.21 -11.05 5.15
N PRO A 17 4.40 -10.40 5.98
CA PRO A 17 3.59 -11.14 6.92
C PRO A 17 2.73 -12.17 6.18
N THR A 18 2.65 -13.38 6.72
CA THR A 18 2.03 -14.54 6.04
C THR A 18 0.57 -14.73 6.46
N ASP A 19 0.08 -13.91 7.39
CA ASP A 19 -1.31 -13.86 7.79
C ASP A 19 -2.07 -12.93 6.83
N GLU A 20 -3.17 -13.43 6.26
CA GLU A 20 -4.08 -12.63 5.43
C GLU A 20 -5.21 -12.12 6.32
N LEU A 21 -5.47 -10.81 6.30
CA LEU A 21 -6.73 -10.29 6.82
C LEU A 21 -7.84 -10.80 5.91
N THR A 22 -8.92 -11.29 6.51
CA THR A 22 -10.13 -11.51 5.72
C THR A 22 -10.62 -10.17 5.18
N ALA A 23 -11.36 -10.19 4.06
CA ALA A 23 -11.96 -8.97 3.51
C ALA A 23 -12.89 -8.24 4.52
N GLY A 24 -13.40 -8.94 5.55
CA GLY A 24 -14.16 -8.32 6.63
C GLY A 24 -13.28 -7.52 7.58
N GLU A 25 -12.15 -8.10 8.00
CA GLU A 25 -11.19 -7.47 8.92
C GLU A 25 -10.49 -6.29 8.26
N ALA A 26 -10.07 -6.42 7.00
CA ALA A 26 -9.48 -5.31 6.24
C ALA A 26 -10.45 -4.12 6.11
N ARG A 27 -11.75 -4.40 5.89
CA ARG A 27 -12.80 -3.36 5.83
C ARG A 27 -13.15 -2.78 7.19
N GLN A 28 -12.91 -3.52 8.26
CA GLN A 28 -13.11 -3.02 9.61
C GLN A 28 -11.97 -2.08 10.00
N ALA A 29 -10.72 -2.44 9.66
CA ALA A 29 -9.55 -1.60 9.85
C ALA A 29 -9.59 -0.34 9.00
N VAL A 30 -10.00 -0.46 7.73
CA VAL A 30 -10.20 0.66 6.80
C VAL A 30 -11.54 0.49 6.10
N PRO A 31 -12.58 1.26 6.47
CA PRO A 31 -13.85 1.22 5.75
C PRO A 31 -13.65 1.57 4.27
N PRO A 32 -14.34 0.90 3.32
CA PRO A 32 -14.11 1.10 1.89
C PRO A 32 -14.50 2.51 1.40
N GLU A 33 -15.31 3.25 2.16
CA GLU A 33 -15.62 4.67 1.90
C GLU A 33 -14.53 5.67 2.34
N VAL A 34 -13.55 5.24 3.15
CA VAL A 34 -12.52 6.12 3.69
C VAL A 34 -11.47 6.51 2.63
N PRO A 35 -10.96 5.58 1.80
CA PRO A 35 -10.09 5.91 0.69
C PRO A 35 -10.86 6.64 -0.42
N SER A 36 -10.50 7.89 -0.67
CA SER A 36 -10.98 8.72 -1.76
C SER A 36 -9.96 8.74 -2.90
N PHE A 37 -10.41 8.56 -4.14
CA PHE A 37 -9.54 8.47 -5.31
C PHE A 37 -9.61 9.73 -6.16
N THR A 38 -8.45 10.28 -6.50
CA THR A 38 -8.30 11.34 -7.49
C THR A 38 -7.29 10.90 -8.53
N TYR A 39 -7.67 10.92 -9.81
CA TYR A 39 -6.78 10.58 -10.90
C TYR A 39 -6.42 11.82 -11.71
N GLU A 40 -5.12 12.07 -11.86
CA GLU A 40 -4.58 13.09 -12.75
C GLU A 40 -4.03 12.43 -14.02
N PRO A 41 -4.60 12.72 -15.21
CA PRO A 41 -4.10 12.20 -16.47
C PRO A 41 -2.65 12.62 -16.73
N PRO A 42 -1.85 11.80 -17.42
CA PRO A 42 -0.47 12.17 -17.74
C PRO A 42 -0.41 13.42 -18.63
N GLU A 43 0.48 14.35 -18.29
CA GLU A 43 0.87 15.43 -19.20
C GLU A 43 1.73 14.89 -20.38
N GLY A 44 2.27 13.68 -20.25
CA GLY A 44 2.94 12.93 -21.31
C GLY A 44 3.27 11.48 -20.90
N GLY A 45 3.25 10.55 -21.85
CA GLY A 45 3.36 9.10 -21.59
C GLY A 45 2.00 8.42 -21.43
N ASP A 46 2.01 7.15 -20.99
CA ASP A 46 0.81 6.31 -20.91
C ASP A 46 0.23 6.17 -19.49
N LEU A 47 0.95 6.63 -18.45
CA LEU A 47 0.58 6.44 -17.04
C LEU A 47 0.28 7.78 -16.36
N GLY A 48 -0.91 7.95 -15.81
CA GLY A 48 -1.25 9.08 -14.94
C GLY A 48 -0.93 8.80 -13.47
N THR A 49 -1.29 9.75 -12.61
CA THR A 49 -1.10 9.65 -11.15
C THR A 49 -2.45 9.42 -10.50
N LEU A 50 -2.59 8.30 -9.78
CA LEU A 50 -3.72 8.05 -8.88
C LEU A 50 -3.30 8.43 -7.46
N THR A 51 -3.95 9.45 -6.91
CA THR A 51 -3.85 9.84 -5.51
C THR A 51 -5.01 9.22 -4.74
N THR A 52 -4.70 8.49 -3.69
CA THR A 52 -5.65 7.94 -2.71
C THR A 52 -5.52 8.73 -1.42
N GLU A 53 -6.55 9.47 -1.02
CA GLU A 53 -6.59 10.21 0.25
C GLU A 53 -7.44 9.45 1.27
N VAL A 54 -6.93 9.32 2.49
CA VAL A 54 -7.66 8.81 3.64
C VAL A 54 -8.48 9.94 4.24
N THR A 55 -9.81 9.84 4.19
CA THR A 55 -10.70 10.93 4.59
C THR A 55 -11.09 10.91 6.07
N SER A 56 -10.74 9.85 6.81
CA SER A 56 -11.03 9.65 8.24
C SER A 56 -10.00 8.72 8.86
N ASP A 57 -9.81 8.83 10.18
CA ASP A 57 -8.85 7.98 10.90
C ASP A 57 -9.19 6.49 10.75
N THR A 58 -8.16 5.66 10.68
CA THR A 58 -8.26 4.21 10.47
C THR A 58 -7.52 3.46 11.58
N ASP A 59 -7.89 2.20 11.77
CA ASP A 59 -7.21 1.31 12.72
C ASP A 59 -6.03 0.57 12.06
N ALA A 60 -5.77 0.79 10.76
CA ALA A 60 -4.70 0.11 10.05
C ALA A 60 -3.32 0.74 10.33
N ASP A 61 -2.34 -0.13 10.53
CA ASP A 61 -0.93 0.22 10.66
C ASP A 61 -0.30 0.60 9.31
N THR A 62 -0.83 0.08 8.21
CA THR A 62 -0.26 0.29 6.87
C THR A 62 -1.32 0.27 5.78
N LEU A 63 -1.16 1.13 4.77
CA LEU A 63 -1.95 1.13 3.54
C LEU A 63 -1.04 0.95 2.32
N LEU A 64 -1.52 0.16 1.37
CA LEU A 64 -0.79 -0.20 0.15
C LEU A 64 -1.72 -0.04 -1.06
N ALA A 65 -1.20 0.50 -2.14
CA ALA A 65 -1.89 0.55 -3.43
C ALA A 65 -1.05 -0.20 -4.45
N GLN A 66 -1.65 -1.18 -5.09
CA GLN A 66 -0.99 -2.01 -6.09
C GLN A 66 -1.78 -2.00 -7.40
N PRO A 67 -1.21 -1.47 -8.49
CA PRO A 67 -1.71 -1.76 -9.82
C PRO A 67 -1.47 -3.24 -10.14
N GLN A 68 -2.45 -3.92 -10.75
CA GLN A 68 -2.37 -5.36 -10.98
C GLN A 68 -1.33 -5.74 -12.06
N GLU A 69 -1.08 -4.84 -13.03
CA GLU A 69 0.07 -4.91 -13.93
C GLU A 69 1.01 -3.72 -13.69
N ALA A 70 2.01 -3.90 -12.82
CA ALA A 70 3.13 -2.97 -12.74
C ALA A 70 4.22 -3.40 -13.73
N PRO A 71 4.54 -2.63 -14.79
CA PRO A 71 5.83 -2.82 -15.46
C PRO A 71 6.90 -2.60 -14.38
N GLY A 72 7.78 -3.60 -14.19
CA GLY A 72 8.71 -3.76 -13.05
C GLY A 72 9.76 -2.66 -12.81
N LEU A 73 9.49 -1.43 -13.27
CA LEU A 73 10.23 -0.19 -13.03
C LEU A 73 9.62 0.65 -11.90
N PHE A 74 8.33 0.49 -11.61
CA PHE A 74 7.76 0.97 -10.37
C PHE A 74 7.89 -0.17 -9.37
N THR A 75 8.99 -0.16 -8.61
CA THR A 75 8.95 -0.79 -7.29
C THR A 75 7.65 -0.35 -6.66
N ASP A 76 6.77 -1.30 -6.35
CA ASP A 76 5.63 -1.14 -5.46
C ASP A 76 5.97 -0.02 -4.48
N ARG A 77 5.42 1.18 -4.69
CA ARG A 77 5.58 2.23 -3.69
C ARG A 77 4.61 1.85 -2.59
N VAL A 78 5.06 0.86 -1.82
CA VAL A 78 4.63 0.51 -0.48
C VAL A 78 4.74 1.83 0.28
N GLY A 79 3.60 2.47 0.52
CA GLY A 79 3.49 3.50 1.54
C GLY A 79 3.71 2.85 2.90
N ASN A 80 4.96 2.46 3.18
CA ASN A 80 5.39 2.14 4.52
C ASN A 80 5.60 3.47 5.22
N PHE A 81 4.58 3.91 5.95
CA PHE A 81 4.76 4.93 6.95
C PHE A 81 5.25 4.21 8.22
N ALA A 82 6.58 4.05 8.33
CA ALA A 82 7.20 4.00 9.65
C ALA A 82 6.85 5.35 10.32
N ASP A 83 6.33 5.43 11.54
CA ASP A 83 6.65 4.69 12.75
C ASP A 83 5.41 4.71 13.69
N ASP A 84 4.96 3.56 14.21
CA ASP A 84 4.06 3.41 15.39
C ASP A 84 2.77 4.28 15.48
N GLU A 85 2.33 4.95 14.41
CA GLU A 85 1.16 5.85 14.40
C GLU A 85 0.13 5.38 13.36
N THR A 86 -1.11 5.17 13.82
CA THR A 86 -2.27 4.77 12.99
C THR A 86 -2.46 5.71 11.80
N ILE A 87 -2.91 5.16 10.66
CA ILE A 87 -3.18 5.99 9.48
C ILE A 87 -4.39 6.90 9.72
N GLY A 88 -4.10 8.19 9.84
CA GLY A 88 -5.09 9.24 10.11
C GLY A 88 -5.66 9.92 8.85
N ALA A 89 -6.70 10.71 9.07
CA ALA A 89 -7.31 11.54 8.04
C ALA A 89 -6.30 12.53 7.41
N GLY A 90 -6.40 12.75 6.10
CA GLY A 90 -5.49 13.58 5.31
C GLY A 90 -4.23 12.85 4.83
N THR A 91 -4.05 11.59 5.19
CA THR A 91 -2.97 10.75 4.65
C THR A 91 -3.18 10.51 3.16
N THR A 92 -2.16 10.70 2.33
CA THR A 92 -2.24 10.49 0.88
C THR A 92 -1.24 9.45 0.38
N LEU A 93 -1.67 8.68 -0.63
CA LEU A 93 -0.89 7.66 -1.31
C LEU A 93 -0.95 7.89 -2.81
N GLU A 94 0.20 7.96 -3.47
CA GLU A 94 0.28 8.23 -4.90
C GLU A 94 0.91 7.06 -5.64
N VAL A 95 0.19 6.57 -6.66
CA VAL A 95 0.68 5.49 -7.53
C VAL A 95 0.51 5.86 -8.99
N ALA A 96 1.42 5.39 -9.83
CA ALA A 96 1.23 5.44 -11.28
C ALA A 96 0.11 4.46 -11.66
N ALA A 97 -0.86 4.93 -12.43
CA ALA A 97 -1.99 4.12 -12.86
C ALA A 97 -2.32 4.38 -14.33
N ASP A 98 -2.71 3.32 -15.03
CA ASP A 98 -3.30 3.39 -16.36
C ASP A 98 -4.78 3.00 -16.25
N PRO A 99 -5.74 3.92 -16.46
CA PRO A 99 -7.17 3.60 -16.40
C PRO A 99 -7.64 2.71 -17.55
N ALA A 100 -6.86 2.57 -18.63
CA ALA A 100 -7.13 1.61 -19.70
C ALA A 100 -6.60 0.20 -19.36
N SER A 101 -5.76 0.10 -18.33
CA SER A 101 -5.27 -1.16 -17.76
C SER A 101 -6.18 -1.63 -16.63
N GLU A 102 -5.71 -2.61 -15.87
CA GLU A 102 -6.44 -3.25 -14.79
C GLU A 102 -6.55 -2.37 -13.53
N ALA A 103 -7.55 -2.68 -12.69
CA ALA A 103 -7.87 -1.91 -11.49
C ALA A 103 -6.69 -1.80 -10.51
N VAL A 104 -6.57 -0.64 -9.85
CA VAL A 104 -5.65 -0.44 -8.73
C VAL A 104 -6.32 -0.94 -7.45
N ARG A 105 -5.70 -1.90 -6.78
CA ARG A 105 -6.22 -2.48 -5.54
C ARG A 105 -5.59 -1.82 -4.33
N ILE A 106 -6.39 -1.54 -3.31
CA ILE A 106 -5.96 -0.96 -2.05
C ILE A 106 -6.01 -2.05 -0.97
N PHE A 107 -4.90 -2.23 -0.28
CA PHE A 107 -4.77 -3.17 0.83
C PHE A 107 -4.46 -2.42 2.12
N ALA A 108 -4.96 -2.95 3.22
CA ALA A 108 -4.59 -2.52 4.57
C ALA A 108 -3.82 -3.64 5.26
N SER A 109 -2.94 -3.26 6.17
CA SER A 109 -2.35 -4.20 7.12
C SER A 109 -2.59 -3.76 8.56
N ASP A 110 -2.86 -4.74 9.42
CA ASP A 110 -3.13 -4.60 10.85
C ASP A 110 -2.48 -5.79 11.57
N ASP A 111 -1.69 -5.54 12.62
CA ASP A 111 -0.95 -6.55 13.42
C ASP A 111 -0.12 -7.54 12.57
N GLY A 112 0.41 -7.05 11.43
CA GLY A 112 1.13 -7.90 10.49
C GLY A 112 0.24 -8.92 9.78
N ALA A 113 -1.03 -8.62 9.51
CA ALA A 113 -1.83 -9.31 8.52
C ALA A 113 -2.25 -8.32 7.43
N THR A 114 -2.36 -8.74 6.17
CA THR A 114 -2.70 -7.85 5.04
C THR A 114 -3.95 -8.32 4.30
N GLY A 115 -4.84 -7.41 3.89
CA GLY A 115 -6.03 -7.76 3.11
C GLY A 115 -6.56 -6.62 2.23
N GLU A 116 -7.30 -6.96 1.17
CA GLU A 116 -7.88 -5.99 0.22
C GLU A 116 -9.06 -5.26 0.87
N VAL A 117 -9.00 -3.93 0.85
CA VAL A 117 -10.03 -3.03 1.36
C VAL A 117 -11.01 -2.66 0.24
N THR A 118 -10.46 -2.18 -0.87
CA THR A 118 -11.21 -1.62 -1.99
C THR A 118 -10.35 -1.61 -3.27
N ARG A 119 -10.92 -1.19 -4.40
CA ARG A 119 -10.22 -1.04 -5.66
C ARG A 119 -10.77 0.13 -6.48
N TRP A 120 -9.87 0.82 -7.17
CA TRP A 120 -10.19 1.84 -8.16
C TRP A 120 -10.22 1.24 -9.57
N GLN A 121 -11.31 1.46 -10.30
CA GLN A 121 -11.57 0.84 -11.61
C GLN A 121 -11.40 1.83 -12.79
N GLY A 122 -10.78 2.98 -12.55
CA GLY A 122 -10.73 4.08 -13.51
C GLY A 122 -11.61 5.26 -13.10
N PRO A 123 -11.48 6.41 -13.78
CA PRO A 123 -12.37 7.56 -13.58
C PRO A 123 -13.79 7.23 -14.07
N GLU A 124 -14.80 7.78 -13.39
CA GLU A 124 -16.22 7.70 -13.80
C GLU A 124 -16.54 8.59 -15.02
#